data_AF-A0A2V9ZI84-F1
#
_entry.id   AF-A0A2V9ZI84-F1
#
_cell.length_a   1.000
_cell.length_b   1.000
_cell.length_c   1.000
_cell.angle_alpha   90.00
_cell.angle_beta   90.00
_cell.angle_gamma   90.00
#
_symmetry.space_group_name_H-M   'P 1'
#
loop_
_entity.id
_entity.type
_entity.pdbx_description
1 polymer ?
#
loop_
_entity_poly.entity_id
_entity_poly.type
_entity_poly.pdbx_seq_one_letter_code
_entity_poly.pdbx_strand_id
1 'polypeptide(L)'
;MANEPKRPEQAVTRSAPASSGDTDDRTETQLSPGPRVQSDVSSVAIDRGLLSMAGLVPQSASAQGETDAEVMLRVKAGDEAAFDYLVQKYRRPMVNFMYRMTHSAAAAEDLAQEVFLRVYRSRASYEATAKFTTWLYRIATNLAVNHARDTRHEKPENMVSLDEPDEETGTTMDVADRSPTVEEDLVRRERVMAIRQKVQDLPERQRLAVIMHKYQQMDYKQIAEVLKLSESATKSLLFRAYESLREQLKQFI
;
A
#
# COMPACT_ATOMS: atom_id res chain seq x y z
N MET A 1 -23.86 51.89 -48.86
CA MET A 1 -22.83 52.72 -48.20
C MET A 1 -21.79 51.75 -47.68
N ALA A 2 -20.81 51.35 -48.51
CA ALA A 2 -19.51 52.02 -48.73
C ALA A 2 -18.67 52.00 -47.44
N ASN A 3 -17.41 51.55 -47.36
CA ASN A 3 -16.40 51.26 -48.38
C ASN A 3 -15.27 50.42 -47.72
N GLU A 4 -14.73 49.43 -48.40
CA GLU A 4 -13.39 48.86 -48.13
C GLU A 4 -12.32 49.85 -48.69
N PRO A 5 -11.00 49.77 -48.37
CA PRO A 5 -10.16 48.78 -49.06
C PRO A 5 -8.81 48.35 -48.41
N LYS A 6 -8.30 47.21 -48.93
CA LYS A 6 -6.91 46.89 -49.36
C LYS A 6 -5.76 46.60 -48.37
N ARG A 7 -5.29 45.34 -48.51
CA ARG A 7 -3.89 44.83 -48.39
C ARG A 7 -2.95 45.45 -49.44
N PRO A 8 -1.60 45.33 -49.27
CA PRO A 8 -0.79 44.31 -50.01
C PRO A 8 0.20 43.54 -49.08
N GLU A 9 0.56 42.25 -49.30
CA GLU A 9 1.65 41.72 -50.18
C GLU A 9 3.05 42.25 -49.84
N GLN A 10 4.18 41.54 -49.84
CA GLN A 10 4.66 40.18 -50.14
C GLN A 10 6.17 40.18 -49.74
N ALA A 11 6.81 39.03 -49.46
CA ALA A 11 8.14 38.71 -50.01
C ALA A 11 8.61 37.31 -49.56
N VAL A 12 8.64 36.40 -50.54
CA VAL A 12 9.34 35.12 -50.56
C VAL A 12 10.57 35.30 -51.45
N THR A 13 11.78 34.89 -51.03
CA THR A 13 12.89 34.46 -51.93
C THR A 13 13.97 33.76 -51.07
N ARG A 14 14.10 32.43 -51.07
CA ARG A 14 15.04 31.59 -51.87
C ARG A 14 16.47 32.12 -51.99
N SER A 15 17.47 31.36 -51.50
CA SER A 15 18.57 30.78 -52.31
C SER A 15 19.65 30.08 -51.44
N ALA A 16 19.95 28.82 -51.78
CA ALA A 16 21.27 28.20 -51.64
C ALA A 16 22.12 28.58 -52.90
N PRO A 17 23.46 28.37 -53.02
CA PRO A 17 24.08 27.02 -53.01
C PRO A 17 25.57 26.89 -52.54
N ALA A 18 25.96 25.63 -52.37
CA ALA A 18 27.26 24.93 -52.57
C ALA A 18 28.62 25.67 -52.63
N SER A 19 29.63 25.14 -51.92
CA SER A 19 30.79 24.37 -52.46
C SER A 19 31.93 24.30 -51.42
N SER A 20 32.32 23.09 -50.99
CA SER A 20 33.58 22.38 -51.32
C SER A 20 34.81 22.85 -50.52
N GLY A 21 35.35 21.93 -49.72
CA GLY A 21 36.62 22.07 -48.98
C GLY A 21 36.98 20.73 -48.33
N ASP A 22 37.54 19.86 -49.15
CA ASP A 22 38.19 18.60 -48.82
C ASP A 22 39.48 18.85 -48.01
N THR A 23 39.67 18.13 -46.90
CA THR A 23 40.99 17.67 -46.43
C THR A 23 40.81 16.54 -45.43
N ASP A 24 41.08 15.34 -45.94
CA ASP A 24 41.60 14.15 -45.25
C ASP A 24 42.60 14.51 -44.14
N ASP A 25 42.36 14.03 -42.92
CA ASP A 25 43.46 13.56 -42.07
C ASP A 25 42.99 12.44 -41.14
N ARG A 26 43.34 11.22 -41.56
CA ARG A 26 43.24 9.99 -40.79
C ARG A 26 44.38 9.95 -39.78
N THR A 27 44.10 10.23 -38.52
CA THR A 27 44.93 9.71 -37.42
C THR A 27 44.24 8.53 -36.75
N GLU A 28 44.67 7.35 -37.19
CA GLU A 28 44.46 6.05 -36.55
C GLU A 28 44.83 6.14 -35.06
N THR A 29 43.84 6.06 -34.17
CA THR A 29 44.09 5.70 -32.77
C THR A 29 43.90 4.20 -32.64
N GLN A 30 45.02 3.48 -32.69
CA GLN A 30 45.12 2.05 -32.49
C GLN A 30 44.66 1.68 -31.07
N LEU A 31 43.55 0.95 -30.97
CA LEU A 31 43.14 0.24 -29.77
C LEU A 31 43.92 -1.08 -29.70
N SER A 32 44.84 -1.18 -28.73
CA SER A 32 45.56 -2.41 -28.41
C SER A 32 44.60 -3.55 -28.03
N PRO A 33 44.77 -4.78 -28.54
CA PRO A 33 43.96 -5.92 -28.15
C PRO A 33 44.49 -6.51 -26.82
N GLY A 34 43.75 -6.31 -25.74
CA GLY A 34 43.96 -7.03 -24.47
C GLY A 34 43.63 -8.53 -24.63
N PRO A 35 44.24 -9.40 -23.80
CA PRO A 35 44.18 -10.85 -24.01
C PRO A 35 42.78 -11.38 -23.69
N ARG A 36 42.18 -12.06 -24.68
CA ARG A 36 40.99 -12.91 -24.52
C ARG A 36 41.36 -14.10 -23.62
N VAL A 37 40.71 -14.21 -22.46
CA VAL A 37 40.62 -15.46 -21.71
C VAL A 37 39.23 -16.05 -21.98
N GLN A 38 39.20 -17.18 -22.67
CA GLN A 38 37.99 -17.99 -22.85
C GLN A 38 37.82 -18.93 -21.64
N SER A 39 36.57 -19.02 -21.19
CA SER A 39 35.87 -20.15 -20.55
C SER A 39 36.67 -21.16 -19.71
N ASP A 40 36.26 -21.33 -18.44
CA ASP A 40 35.45 -22.49 -18.10
C ASP A 40 34.72 -22.33 -16.76
N VAL A 41 33.45 -22.73 -16.78
CA VAL A 41 32.54 -22.86 -15.65
C VAL A 41 32.78 -24.22 -15.02
N SER A 42 33.04 -24.27 -13.70
CA SER A 42 32.64 -25.40 -12.84
C SER A 42 32.95 -25.14 -11.36
N SER A 43 31.91 -25.34 -10.54
CA SER A 43 32.02 -25.93 -9.20
C SER A 43 32.83 -25.15 -8.15
N VAL A 44 32.20 -24.16 -7.53
CA VAL A 44 32.38 -23.96 -6.09
C VAL A 44 31.01 -24.00 -5.44
N ALA A 45 30.63 -25.21 -5.02
CA ALA A 45 29.65 -25.37 -3.96
C ALA A 45 30.23 -24.67 -2.72
N ILE A 46 29.83 -23.42 -2.48
CA ILE A 46 30.10 -22.76 -1.21
C ILE A 46 29.18 -23.42 -0.20
N ASP A 47 29.83 -24.30 0.56
CA ASP A 47 29.37 -25.04 1.71
C ASP A 47 28.53 -24.13 2.63
N ARG A 48 27.20 -24.30 2.58
CA ARG A 48 26.24 -23.57 3.43
C ARG A 48 26.31 -24.02 4.90
N GLY A 49 27.26 -24.89 5.25
CA GLY A 49 27.45 -25.48 6.58
C GLY A 49 28.57 -24.89 7.43
N LEU A 50 29.44 -23.99 6.91
CA LEU A 50 30.64 -23.56 7.63
C LEU A 50 30.63 -22.13 8.21
N LEU A 51 29.55 -21.38 8.01
CA LEU A 51 29.37 -20.04 8.60
C LEU A 51 28.68 -20.05 9.99
N SER A 52 28.50 -21.24 10.61
CA SER A 52 27.86 -21.38 11.92
C SER A 52 28.79 -21.12 13.13
N MET A 53 30.07 -20.77 12.93
CA MET A 53 31.06 -20.72 14.03
C MET A 53 31.73 -19.36 14.23
N ALA A 54 31.11 -18.27 13.78
CA ALA A 54 31.47 -16.91 14.18
C ALA A 54 30.22 -16.23 14.76
N GLY A 55 30.10 -16.26 16.10
CA GLY A 55 28.96 -15.75 16.86
C GLY A 55 28.79 -14.24 16.77
N LEU A 56 28.17 -13.77 15.68
CA LEU A 56 27.70 -12.39 15.49
C LEU A 56 26.43 -12.34 14.62
N VAL A 57 25.59 -13.38 14.66
CA VAL A 57 24.17 -13.17 14.37
C VAL A 57 23.62 -12.46 15.61
N PRO A 58 23.15 -11.20 15.52
CA PRO A 58 22.42 -10.62 16.62
C PRO A 58 21.21 -11.52 16.81
N GLN A 59 21.26 -12.31 17.89
CA GLN A 59 20.10 -13.00 18.43
C GLN A 59 19.02 -11.93 18.48
N SER A 60 17.95 -12.14 17.71
CA SER A 60 16.75 -11.32 17.73
C SER A 60 16.37 -11.14 19.18
N ALA A 61 16.75 -9.98 19.76
CA ALA A 61 16.44 -9.63 21.13
C ALA A 61 14.94 -9.71 21.20
N SER A 62 14.46 -10.76 21.84
CA SER A 62 13.07 -11.13 21.88
C SER A 62 12.29 -9.92 22.38
N ALA A 63 11.51 -9.29 21.50
CA ALA A 63 10.55 -8.23 21.83
C ALA A 63 9.40 -8.74 22.73
N GLN A 64 9.63 -9.83 23.46
CA GLN A 64 8.68 -10.43 24.39
C GLN A 64 8.58 -9.53 25.62
N GLY A 65 7.58 -8.65 25.61
CA GLY A 65 7.27 -7.72 26.69
C GLY A 65 7.46 -6.25 26.34
N GLU A 66 8.12 -5.93 25.23
CA GLU A 66 8.24 -4.55 24.74
C GLU A 66 6.93 -4.09 24.10
N THR A 67 6.56 -2.85 24.38
CA THR A 67 5.48 -2.15 23.68
C THR A 67 5.90 -1.80 22.26
N ASP A 68 4.95 -1.69 21.34
CA ASP A 68 5.23 -1.31 19.95
C ASP A 68 5.92 0.06 19.82
N ALA A 69 5.67 0.96 20.79
CA ALA A 69 6.35 2.24 20.84
C ALA A 69 7.84 2.10 21.19
N GLU A 70 8.19 1.22 22.13
CA GLU A 70 9.59 0.92 22.49
C GLU A 70 10.35 0.28 21.33
N VAL A 71 9.72 -0.67 20.64
CA VAL A 71 10.30 -1.27 19.43
C VAL A 71 10.52 -0.19 18.36
N MET A 72 9.57 0.72 18.15
CA MET A 72 9.73 1.82 17.19
C MET A 72 10.83 2.82 17.60
N LEU A 73 11.09 3.02 18.90
CA LEU A 73 12.22 3.83 19.37
C LEU A 73 13.57 3.17 19.05
N ARG A 74 13.67 1.83 19.07
CA ARG A 74 14.85 1.11 18.58
C ARG A 74 15.03 1.28 17.07
N VAL A 75 13.93 1.23 16.30
CA VAL A 75 13.96 1.54 14.86
C VAL A 75 14.47 2.97 14.61
N LYS A 76 14.03 3.95 15.41
CA LYS A 76 14.56 5.33 15.37
C LYS A 76 16.08 5.37 15.62
N ALA A 77 16.60 4.50 16.48
CA ALA A 77 18.03 4.37 16.76
C ALA A 77 18.82 3.56 15.72
N GLY A 78 18.16 3.00 14.70
CA GLY A 78 18.81 2.26 13.61
C GLY A 78 18.75 0.73 13.72
N ASP A 79 17.96 0.18 14.64
CA ASP A 79 17.76 -1.26 14.76
C ASP A 79 16.85 -1.79 13.63
N GLU A 80 17.44 -2.45 12.64
CA GLU A 80 16.72 -3.03 11.49
C GLU A 80 15.87 -4.24 11.89
N ALA A 81 16.33 -5.07 12.83
CA ALA A 81 15.58 -6.23 13.30
C ALA A 81 14.30 -5.82 14.04
N ALA A 82 14.35 -4.70 14.78
CA ALA A 82 13.15 -4.10 15.38
C ALA A 82 12.14 -3.65 14.32
N PHE A 83 12.60 -3.15 13.17
CA PHE A 83 11.71 -2.75 12.08
C PHE A 83 11.06 -3.97 11.43
N ASP A 84 11.83 -5.02 11.17
CA ASP A 84 11.32 -6.28 10.63
C ASP A 84 10.23 -6.89 11.52
N TYR A 85 10.42 -6.84 12.85
CA TYR A 85 9.39 -7.26 13.81
C TYR A 85 8.09 -6.48 13.62
N LEU A 86 8.15 -5.15 13.53
CA LEU A 86 6.96 -4.32 13.31
C LEU A 86 6.29 -4.62 11.96
N VAL A 87 7.08 -4.79 10.89
CA VAL A 87 6.56 -5.14 9.57
C VAL A 87 5.82 -6.49 9.63
N GLN A 88 6.43 -7.53 10.20
CA GLN A 88 5.80 -8.84 10.32
C GLN A 88 4.49 -8.78 11.11
N LYS A 89 4.49 -8.04 12.24
CA LYS A 89 3.31 -7.87 13.10
C LYS A 89 2.16 -7.13 12.40
N TYR A 90 2.47 -6.10 11.62
CA TYR A 90 1.45 -5.20 11.07
C TYR A 90 1.16 -5.38 9.57
N ARG A 91 1.91 -6.21 8.83
CA ARG A 91 1.70 -6.42 7.39
C ARG A 91 0.28 -6.83 7.07
N ARG A 92 -0.21 -7.92 7.67
CA ARG A 92 -1.56 -8.43 7.40
C ARG A 92 -2.67 -7.46 7.84
N PRO A 93 -2.63 -6.86 9.05
CA PRO A 93 -3.54 -5.78 9.40
C PRO A 93 -3.55 -4.61 8.42
N MET A 94 -2.38 -4.21 7.91
CA MET A 94 -2.25 -3.09 6.98
C MET A 94 -2.79 -3.40 5.60
N VAL A 95 -2.47 -4.58 5.05
CA VAL A 95 -3.04 -5.05 3.77
C VAL A 95 -4.56 -5.15 3.89
N ASN A 96 -5.09 -5.71 4.99
CA ASN A 96 -6.53 -5.79 5.21
C ASN A 96 -7.18 -4.42 5.32
N PHE A 97 -6.53 -3.46 5.99
CA PHE A 97 -7.02 -2.09 6.08
C PHE A 97 -7.06 -1.43 4.69
N MET A 98 -5.99 -1.55 3.90
CA MET A 98 -5.93 -0.98 2.56
C MET A 98 -6.93 -1.66 1.61
N TYR A 99 -7.09 -2.98 1.70
CA TYR A 99 -8.07 -3.71 0.90
C TYR A 99 -9.51 -3.25 1.18
N ARG A 100 -9.83 -2.97 2.45
CA ARG A 100 -11.13 -2.38 2.82
C ARG A 100 -11.31 -0.95 2.31
N MET A 101 -10.23 -0.28 1.89
CA MET A 101 -10.28 1.07 1.33
C MET A 101 -10.27 1.11 -0.20
N THR A 102 -9.54 0.20 -0.85
CA THR A 102 -9.34 0.18 -2.31
C THR A 102 -10.18 -0.86 -3.03
N HIS A 103 -10.63 -1.89 -2.32
CA HIS A 103 -11.23 -3.09 -2.89
C HIS A 103 -10.36 -3.79 -3.95
N SER A 104 -9.04 -3.52 -3.92
CA SER A 104 -8.08 -4.14 -4.80
C SER A 104 -6.94 -4.74 -4.00
N ALA A 105 -6.73 -6.06 -4.14
CA ALA A 105 -5.65 -6.78 -3.47
C ALA A 105 -4.27 -6.26 -3.92
N ALA A 106 -4.09 -6.05 -5.22
CA ALA A 106 -2.85 -5.50 -5.77
C ALA A 106 -2.57 -4.09 -5.19
N ALA A 107 -3.55 -3.18 -5.29
CA ALA A 107 -3.40 -1.84 -4.72
C ALA A 107 -3.21 -1.87 -3.20
N ALA A 108 -3.85 -2.81 -2.50
CA ALA A 108 -3.74 -2.94 -1.05
C ALA A 108 -2.36 -3.37 -0.60
N GLU A 109 -1.74 -4.32 -1.31
CA GLU A 109 -0.36 -4.75 -1.04
C GLU A 109 0.63 -3.62 -1.31
N ASP A 110 0.50 -2.94 -2.44
CA ASP A 110 1.39 -1.83 -2.83
C ASP A 110 1.30 -0.66 -1.83
N LEU A 111 0.07 -0.27 -1.45
CA LEU A 111 -0.13 0.80 -0.46
C LEU A 111 0.36 0.38 0.92
N ALA A 112 0.17 -0.88 1.33
CA ALA A 112 0.69 -1.36 2.60
C ALA A 112 2.22 -1.33 2.63
N GLN A 113 2.89 -1.72 1.55
CA GLN A 113 4.35 -1.60 1.43
C GLN A 113 4.79 -0.14 1.54
N GLU A 114 4.15 0.78 0.79
CA GLU A 114 4.48 2.20 0.86
C GLU A 114 4.23 2.81 2.26
N VAL A 115 3.26 2.30 3.04
CA VAL A 115 3.12 2.69 4.45
C VAL A 115 4.38 2.35 5.24
N PHE A 116 4.89 1.11 5.15
CA PHE A 116 6.09 0.72 5.88
C PHE A 116 7.33 1.48 5.41
N LEU A 117 7.45 1.76 4.11
CA LEU A 117 8.51 2.61 3.58
C LEU A 117 8.45 4.03 4.18
N ARG A 118 7.25 4.61 4.30
CA ARG A 118 7.09 5.93 4.93
C ARG A 118 7.35 5.91 6.43
N VAL A 119 6.94 4.85 7.13
CA VAL A 119 7.29 4.63 8.55
C VAL A 119 8.80 4.64 8.71
N TYR A 120 9.51 3.86 7.91
CA TYR A 120 10.97 3.79 7.99
C TYR A 120 11.62 5.14 7.64
N ARG A 121 11.19 5.81 6.57
CA ARG A 121 11.72 7.13 6.16
C ARG A 121 11.46 8.21 7.22
N SER A 122 10.33 8.13 7.94
CA SER A 122 9.94 9.12 8.96
C SER A 122 10.33 8.75 10.39
N ARG A 123 11.01 7.61 10.60
CA ARG A 123 11.38 7.08 11.93
C ARG A 123 12.12 8.09 12.82
N ALA A 124 12.97 8.93 12.23
CA ALA A 124 13.72 9.95 12.96
C ALA A 124 12.81 10.99 13.64
N SER A 125 11.62 11.22 13.10
CA SER A 125 10.62 12.16 13.64
C SER A 125 9.60 11.51 14.58
N TYR A 126 9.71 10.20 14.82
CA TYR A 126 8.78 9.48 15.69
C TYR A 126 8.96 9.90 17.16
N GLU A 127 7.84 10.16 17.82
CA GLU A 127 7.75 10.48 19.24
C GLU A 127 6.68 9.59 19.88
N ALA A 128 7.00 8.99 21.03
CA ALA A 128 6.13 8.05 21.75
C ALA A 128 5.05 8.76 22.59
N THR A 129 4.31 9.69 21.99
CA THR A 129 3.26 10.48 22.66
C THR A 129 1.88 9.81 22.64
N ALA A 130 1.68 8.86 21.74
CA ALA A 130 0.47 8.05 21.59
C ALA A 130 0.86 6.62 21.19
N LYS A 131 -0.14 5.71 21.14
CA LYS A 131 0.11 4.35 20.65
C LYS A 131 0.74 4.40 19.26
N PHE A 132 1.72 3.53 19.01
CA PHE A 132 2.34 3.38 17.69
C PHE A 132 1.30 3.20 16.58
N THR A 133 0.25 2.41 16.85
CA THR A 133 -0.85 2.17 15.91
C THR A 133 -1.55 3.46 15.48
N THR A 134 -1.73 4.45 16.35
CA THR A 134 -2.30 5.76 15.98
C THR A 134 -1.42 6.44 14.92
N TRP A 135 -0.10 6.46 15.12
CA TRP A 135 0.82 7.07 14.17
C TRP A 135 0.88 6.30 12.84
N LEU A 136 0.92 4.97 12.91
CA LEU A 136 0.89 4.07 11.75
C LEU A 136 -0.38 4.30 10.90
N TYR A 137 -1.56 4.27 11.52
CA TYR A 137 -2.83 4.46 10.81
C TYR A 137 -3.01 5.88 10.29
N ARG A 138 -2.34 6.88 10.88
CA ARG A 138 -2.30 8.24 10.31
C ARG A 138 -1.55 8.28 8.98
N ILE A 139 -0.43 7.56 8.87
CA ILE A 139 0.29 7.41 7.61
C ILE A 139 -0.61 6.66 6.61
N ALA A 140 -1.14 5.51 7.01
CA ALA A 140 -2.00 4.68 6.17
C ALA A 140 -3.22 5.44 5.63
N THR A 141 -3.89 6.21 6.48
CA THR A 141 -5.06 7.00 6.08
C THR A 141 -4.73 8.02 5.00
N ASN A 142 -3.59 8.71 5.11
CA ASN A 142 -3.20 9.67 4.09
C ASN A 142 -2.96 8.99 2.73
N LEU A 143 -2.34 7.80 2.72
CA LEU A 143 -2.16 7.04 1.48
C LEU A 143 -3.49 6.57 0.91
N ALA A 144 -4.35 5.97 1.73
CA ALA A 144 -5.67 5.50 1.31
C ALA A 144 -6.50 6.64 0.72
N VAL A 145 -6.43 7.84 1.34
CA VAL A 145 -7.15 9.02 0.85
C VAL A 145 -6.60 9.52 -0.48
N ASN A 146 -5.27 9.60 -0.61
CA ASN A 146 -4.67 10.02 -1.85
C ASN A 146 -5.01 9.04 -2.98
N HIS A 147 -4.87 7.73 -2.74
CA HIS A 147 -5.19 6.72 -3.72
C HIS A 147 -6.65 6.80 -4.17
N ALA A 148 -7.62 6.89 -3.24
CA ALA A 148 -9.03 6.98 -3.59
C ALA A 148 -9.38 8.26 -4.38
N ARG A 149 -8.63 9.36 -4.16
CA ARG A 149 -8.79 10.59 -4.96
C ARG A 149 -8.24 10.41 -6.37
N ASP A 150 -7.13 9.71 -6.53
CA ASP A 150 -6.46 9.50 -7.81
C ASP A 150 -7.23 8.48 -8.68
N THR A 151 -7.76 7.41 -8.07
CA THR A 151 -8.48 6.34 -8.78
C THR A 151 -9.98 6.59 -8.94
N ARG A 152 -10.50 7.74 -8.50
CA ARG A 152 -11.94 8.08 -8.56
C ARG A 152 -12.57 7.95 -9.96
N HIS A 153 -11.78 8.09 -11.01
CA HIS A 153 -12.24 8.03 -12.40
C HIS A 153 -11.95 6.69 -13.09
N GLU A 154 -11.29 5.77 -12.38
CA GLU A 154 -10.97 4.43 -12.87
C GLU A 154 -12.13 3.47 -12.59
N LYS A 155 -12.38 2.52 -13.50
CA LYS A 155 -13.42 1.50 -13.29
C LYS A 155 -12.90 0.46 -12.28
N PRO A 156 -13.73 -0.01 -11.33
CA PRO A 156 -13.30 -1.05 -10.41
C PRO A 156 -12.98 -2.33 -11.18
N GLU A 157 -11.78 -2.87 -10.97
CA GLU A 157 -11.42 -4.22 -11.42
C GLU A 157 -12.14 -5.26 -10.56
N ASN A 158 -12.61 -6.35 -11.17
CA ASN A 158 -13.24 -7.46 -10.45
C ASN A 158 -12.19 -8.17 -9.58
N MET A 159 -12.38 -8.25 -8.26
CA MET A 159 -11.37 -8.83 -7.36
C MET A 159 -11.90 -9.84 -6.35
N VAL A 160 -11.01 -10.80 -6.06
CA VAL A 160 -11.16 -11.96 -5.19
C VAL A 160 -11.27 -11.54 -3.71
N SER A 161 -12.22 -12.12 -2.98
CA SER A 161 -12.47 -11.83 -1.57
C SER A 161 -11.36 -12.39 -0.67
N LEU A 162 -10.51 -11.53 -0.12
CA LEU A 162 -9.45 -11.86 0.86
C LEU A 162 -9.95 -12.22 2.29
N ASP A 163 -11.25 -12.47 2.47
CA ASP A 163 -11.87 -12.77 3.78
C ASP A 163 -12.34 -14.26 3.84
N GLU A 164 -11.63 -15.19 3.18
CA GLU A 164 -11.87 -16.63 3.33
C GLU A 164 -11.06 -17.17 4.53
N PRO A 165 -11.66 -17.97 5.44
CA PRO A 165 -10.88 -18.67 6.46
C PRO A 165 -9.94 -19.66 5.77
N ASP A 166 -8.69 -19.69 6.25
CA ASP A 166 -7.62 -20.56 5.79
C ASP A 166 -7.95 -22.02 6.14
N GLU A 167 -8.29 -22.84 5.14
CA GLU A 167 -8.43 -24.30 5.30
C GLU A 167 -7.06 -24.99 5.21
N GLU A 168 -6.18 -24.72 6.16
CA GLU A 168 -4.97 -25.52 6.38
C GLU A 168 -5.01 -26.19 7.75
N THR A 169 -5.93 -27.16 7.89
CA THR A 169 -5.71 -28.39 8.67
C THR A 169 -6.81 -29.39 8.34
N GLY A 170 -6.56 -30.20 7.31
CA GLY A 170 -7.42 -31.33 6.99
C GLY A 170 -7.35 -32.40 8.08
N THR A 171 -8.45 -32.60 8.81
CA THR A 171 -8.80 -33.90 9.41
C THR A 171 -10.31 -33.96 9.64
N THR A 172 -10.99 -34.85 8.92
CA THR A 172 -12.41 -35.15 9.09
C THR A 172 -12.64 -36.01 10.33
N MET A 173 -13.58 -35.61 11.18
CA MET A 173 -14.32 -36.53 12.05
C MET A 173 -15.81 -36.22 11.96
N ASP A 174 -16.56 -37.22 11.54
CA ASP A 174 -18.00 -37.28 11.36
C ASP A 174 -18.72 -36.97 12.69
N VAL A 175 -19.36 -35.81 12.76
CA VAL A 175 -20.28 -35.42 13.83
C VAL A 175 -21.46 -34.73 13.17
N ALA A 176 -22.67 -35.19 13.50
CA ALA A 176 -23.96 -34.78 12.95
C ALA A 176 -24.01 -33.30 12.54
N ASP A 177 -24.19 -33.10 11.23
CA ASP A 177 -24.03 -31.83 10.55
C ASP A 177 -25.05 -30.79 11.04
N ARG A 178 -24.56 -29.78 11.77
CA ARG A 178 -25.26 -28.53 12.05
C ARG A 178 -24.73 -27.40 11.17
N SER A 179 -23.98 -27.72 10.12
CA SER A 179 -23.49 -26.72 9.17
C SER A 179 -24.68 -26.16 8.40
N PRO A 180 -24.66 -24.85 8.10
CA PRO A 180 -25.65 -24.25 7.22
C PRO A 180 -25.71 -25.03 5.91
N THR A 181 -26.90 -25.16 5.35
CA THR A 181 -27.06 -25.67 3.98
C THR A 181 -26.27 -24.80 2.99
N VAL A 182 -25.88 -25.37 1.85
CA VAL A 182 -25.14 -24.63 0.80
C VAL A 182 -25.92 -23.38 0.36
N GLU A 183 -27.25 -23.45 0.37
CA GLU A 183 -28.15 -22.34 0.12
C GLU A 183 -28.08 -21.26 1.22
N GLU A 184 -28.06 -21.65 2.50
CA GLU A 184 -27.91 -20.70 3.63
C GLU A 184 -26.55 -20.00 3.62
N ASP A 185 -25.48 -20.72 3.28
CA ASP A 185 -24.15 -20.16 3.12
C ASP A 185 -24.06 -19.20 1.92
N LEU A 186 -24.72 -19.52 0.81
CA LEU A 186 -24.78 -18.65 -0.36
C LEU A 186 -25.52 -17.33 -0.02
N VAL A 187 -26.69 -17.41 0.61
CA VAL A 187 -27.47 -16.24 1.04
C VAL A 187 -26.68 -15.40 2.04
N ARG A 188 -25.94 -16.03 2.96
CA ARG A 188 -25.06 -15.34 3.90
C ARG A 188 -23.93 -14.59 3.19
N ARG A 189 -23.27 -15.23 2.20
CA ARG A 189 -22.22 -14.60 1.39
C ARG A 189 -22.75 -13.40 0.63
N GLU A 190 -23.89 -13.53 -0.04
CA GLU A 190 -24.53 -12.41 -0.75
C GLU A 190 -24.84 -11.24 0.17
N ARG A 191 -25.40 -11.52 1.36
CA ARG A 191 -25.68 -10.50 2.37
C ARG A 191 -24.41 -9.78 2.84
N VAL A 192 -23.33 -10.53 3.08
CA VAL A 192 -22.04 -9.95 3.48
C VAL A 192 -21.45 -9.09 2.35
N MET A 193 -21.53 -9.54 1.10
CA MET A 193 -21.08 -8.75 -0.06
C MET A 193 -21.89 -7.46 -0.21
N ALA A 194 -23.21 -7.52 -0.04
CA ALA A 194 -24.06 -6.34 -0.07
C ALA A 194 -23.72 -5.34 1.06
N ILE A 195 -23.49 -5.83 2.28
CA ILE A 195 -23.04 -4.97 3.40
C ILE A 195 -21.70 -4.31 3.08
N ARG A 196 -20.74 -5.08 2.54
CA ARG A 196 -19.43 -4.55 2.14
C ARG A 196 -19.58 -3.43 1.10
N GLN A 197 -20.43 -3.63 0.10
CA GLN A 197 -20.70 -2.61 -0.91
C GLN A 197 -21.28 -1.33 -0.28
N LYS A 198 -22.22 -1.44 0.67
CA LYS A 198 -22.76 -0.26 1.36
C LYS A 198 -21.75 0.48 2.22
N VAL A 199 -20.80 -0.23 2.82
CA VAL A 199 -19.65 0.41 3.48
C VAL A 199 -18.76 1.14 2.47
N GLN A 200 -18.62 0.63 1.25
CA GLN A 200 -17.86 1.31 0.19
C GLN A 200 -18.56 2.58 -0.32
N ASP A 201 -19.89 2.56 -0.40
CA ASP A 201 -20.72 3.69 -0.85
C ASP A 201 -20.67 4.89 0.13
N LEU A 202 -20.16 4.68 1.36
CA LEU A 202 -20.00 5.76 2.33
C LEU A 202 -18.99 6.81 1.86
N PRO A 203 -19.19 8.10 2.23
CA PRO A 203 -18.17 9.11 2.12
C PRO A 203 -16.86 8.64 2.76
N GLU A 204 -15.74 8.86 2.08
CA GLU A 204 -14.43 8.35 2.45
C GLU A 204 -14.05 8.50 3.93
N ARG A 205 -14.27 9.69 4.50
CA ARG A 205 -14.00 9.95 5.93
C ARG A 205 -14.89 9.11 6.87
N GLN A 206 -16.15 8.90 6.50
CA GLN A 206 -17.07 8.04 7.24
C GLN A 206 -16.62 6.58 7.14
N ARG A 207 -16.27 6.13 5.93
CA ARG A 207 -15.74 4.78 5.68
C ARG A 207 -14.49 4.50 6.52
N LEU A 208 -13.52 5.42 6.53
CA LEU A 208 -12.31 5.33 7.37
C LEU A 208 -12.66 5.19 8.85
N ALA A 209 -13.53 6.05 9.37
CA ALA A 209 -13.93 6.01 10.77
C ALA A 209 -14.60 4.67 11.14
N VAL A 210 -15.50 4.16 10.29
CA VAL A 210 -16.15 2.86 10.48
C VAL A 210 -15.15 1.73 10.46
N ILE A 211 -14.21 1.73 9.51
CA ILE A 211 -13.19 0.68 9.40
C ILE A 211 -12.27 0.66 10.62
N MET A 212 -11.79 1.83 11.05
CA MET A 212 -10.95 1.96 12.25
C MET A 212 -11.69 1.48 13.51
N HIS A 213 -12.94 1.87 13.67
CA HIS A 213 -13.73 1.49 14.84
C HIS A 213 -14.06 -0.02 14.85
N LYS A 214 -14.49 -0.59 13.72
CA LYS A 214 -14.98 -1.97 13.66
C LYS A 214 -13.87 -3.01 13.51
N TYR A 215 -12.86 -2.75 12.71
CA TYR A 215 -11.81 -3.74 12.42
C TYR A 215 -10.54 -3.50 13.24
N GLN A 216 -10.20 -2.24 13.51
CA GLN A 216 -8.99 -1.90 14.27
C GLN A 216 -9.26 -1.68 15.76
N GLN A 217 -10.53 -1.77 16.17
CA GLN A 217 -10.98 -1.62 17.56
C GLN A 217 -10.44 -0.33 18.22
N MET A 218 -10.26 0.73 17.43
CA MET A 218 -9.80 2.01 17.92
C MET A 218 -10.93 2.74 18.64
N ASP A 219 -10.62 3.32 19.80
CA ASP A 219 -11.55 4.18 20.50
C ASP A 219 -11.72 5.53 19.78
N TYR A 220 -12.72 6.31 20.17
CA TYR A 220 -13.03 7.60 19.52
C TYR A 220 -11.90 8.61 19.62
N LYS A 221 -11.09 8.57 20.69
CA LYS A 221 -9.94 9.47 20.86
C LYS A 221 -8.83 9.10 19.87
N GLN A 222 -8.52 7.82 19.74
CA GLN A 222 -7.54 7.33 18.77
C GLN A 222 -7.96 7.64 17.33
N ILE A 223 -9.23 7.42 16.98
CA ILE A 223 -9.74 7.76 15.64
C ILE A 223 -9.65 9.27 15.40
N ALA A 224 -9.98 10.09 16.40
CA ALA A 224 -9.86 11.54 16.31
C ALA A 224 -8.42 11.98 16.04
N GLU A 225 -7.44 11.38 16.72
CA GLU A 225 -6.01 11.62 16.51
C GLU A 225 -5.55 11.21 15.09
N VAL A 226 -6.01 10.05 14.60
CA VAL A 226 -5.69 9.56 13.24
C VAL A 226 -6.28 10.48 12.17
N LEU A 227 -7.55 10.84 12.30
CA LEU A 227 -8.30 11.64 11.33
C LEU A 227 -8.06 13.16 11.49
N LYS A 228 -7.29 13.58 12.50
CA LYS A 228 -7.06 14.99 12.86
C LYS A 228 -8.36 15.75 13.10
N LEU A 229 -9.27 15.15 13.85
CA LEU A 229 -10.56 15.72 14.24
C LEU A 229 -10.63 15.88 15.76
N SER A 230 -11.65 16.62 16.26
CA SER A 230 -12.00 16.54 17.68
C SER A 230 -12.74 15.24 17.98
N GLU A 231 -12.74 14.80 19.24
CA GLU A 231 -13.48 13.61 19.66
C GLU A 231 -14.99 13.79 19.40
N SER A 232 -15.54 15.00 19.60
CA SER A 232 -16.93 15.34 19.30
C SER A 232 -17.25 15.24 17.80
N ALA A 233 -16.37 15.76 16.94
CA ALA A 233 -16.51 15.63 15.49
C ALA A 233 -16.44 14.17 15.05
N THR A 234 -15.58 13.37 15.68
CA THR A 234 -15.43 11.93 15.40
C THR A 234 -16.67 11.14 15.80
N LYS A 235 -17.26 11.41 16.98
CA LYS A 235 -18.55 10.83 17.40
C LYS A 235 -19.66 11.17 16.41
N SER A 236 -19.75 12.44 16.01
CA SER A 236 -20.74 12.89 15.02
C SER A 236 -20.54 12.23 13.66
N LEU A 237 -19.29 12.05 13.23
CA LEU A 237 -18.93 11.40 11.98
C LEU A 237 -19.34 9.93 11.96
N LEU A 238 -19.03 9.18 13.03
CA LEU A 238 -19.41 7.77 13.19
C LEU A 238 -20.92 7.61 13.30
N PHE A 239 -21.59 8.49 14.04
CA PHE A 239 -23.05 8.48 14.14
C PHE A 239 -23.70 8.60 12.76
N ARG A 240 -23.30 9.60 11.97
CA ARG A 240 -23.80 9.78 10.59
C ARG A 240 -23.50 8.58 9.69
N ALA A 241 -22.31 7.99 9.83
CA ALA A 241 -21.94 6.80 9.08
C ALA A 241 -22.86 5.63 9.40
N TYR A 242 -23.14 5.39 10.69
CA TYR A 242 -24.03 4.31 11.12
C TYR A 242 -25.50 4.58 10.78
N GLU A 243 -25.97 5.82 10.80
CA GLU A 243 -27.31 6.15 10.31
C GLU A 243 -27.43 5.86 8.82
N SER A 244 -26.47 6.30 8.00
CA SER A 244 -26.47 6.03 6.57
C SER A 244 -26.45 4.53 6.27
N LEU A 245 -25.57 3.76 6.94
CA LEU A 245 -25.55 2.31 6.82
C LEU A 245 -26.87 1.68 7.29
N ARG A 246 -27.44 2.14 8.40
CA ARG A 246 -28.72 1.62 8.91
C ARG A 246 -29.82 1.82 7.89
N GLU A 247 -29.90 2.97 7.25
CA GLU A 247 -30.90 3.25 6.20
C GLU A 247 -30.69 2.39 4.96
N GLN A 248 -29.45 2.29 4.47
CA GLN A 248 -29.12 1.50 3.29
C GLN A 248 -29.28 -0.01 3.50
N LEU A 249 -29.15 -0.48 4.76
CA LEU A 249 -29.20 -1.89 5.10
C LEU A 249 -30.58 -2.37 5.59
N LYS A 250 -31.60 -1.50 5.69
CA LYS A 250 -32.95 -1.90 6.14
C LYS A 250 -33.53 -3.06 5.34
N GLN A 251 -33.21 -3.16 4.05
CA GLN A 251 -33.71 -4.22 3.17
C GLN A 251 -33.04 -5.59 3.38
N PHE A 252 -31.93 -5.64 4.14
CA PHE A 252 -31.18 -6.87 4.43
C PHE A 252 -31.38 -7.37 5.86
N ILE A 253 -32.18 -6.68 6.68
CA ILE A 253 -32.49 -7.01 8.08
C ILE A 253 -33.96 -7.42 8.14
#